data_AF-A0A8J3N6V1-F1
#
_entry.id   AF-A0A8J3N6V1-F1
#
_cell.length_a   1.000
_cell.length_b   1.000
_cell.length_c   1.000
_cell.angle_alpha   90.00
_cell.angle_beta   90.00
_cell.angle_gamma   90.00
#
_symmetry.space_group_name_H-M   'P 1'
#
loop_
_entity.id
_entity.type
_entity.pdbx_description
1 polymer ?
#
loop_
_entity_poly.entity_id
_entity_poly.type
_entity_poly.pdbx_seq_one_letter_code
_entity_poly.pdbx_strand_id
1 'polypeptide(L)'
;MFLRQQNIKVNIRGITKYPTENDLLRYSYHRLGYHPENNRGLQLEMIGILLQDFGVPSQWDSGHTMKDLAQWIEEEKSCLIGVCSKDWHRPDTDHAARHIFSVTAVVYNLSQRSQSKTIAGFIVADTSKEDWGKLFRDTEHLQKAWGGDGSRAIVSTWSYSSGGQVIEPGKGLWPLAVSRPVDAT
;
A
#
# COMPACT_ATOMS: atom_id res chain seq x y z
N MET A 1 -0.72 13.36 -12.72
CA MET A 1 -1.41 12.23 -13.36
C MET A 1 -2.57 11.83 -12.45
N PHE A 2 -3.82 12.04 -12.86
CA PHE A 2 -4.99 11.68 -12.05
C PHE A 2 -4.99 10.16 -11.87
N LEU A 3 -4.84 9.68 -10.62
CA LEU A 3 -5.20 8.32 -10.24
C LEU A 3 -6.62 8.08 -10.77
N ARG A 4 -6.81 7.15 -11.71
CA ARG A 4 -8.15 6.77 -12.15
C ARG A 4 -8.85 6.11 -10.95
N GLN A 5 -9.56 6.92 -10.17
CA GLN A 5 -10.41 6.56 -9.03
C GLN A 5 -11.61 5.71 -9.50
N GLN A 6 -11.41 4.47 -9.96
CA GLN A 6 -12.54 3.75 -10.55
C GLN A 6 -13.31 2.82 -9.62
N ASN A 7 -12.77 2.40 -8.47
CA ASN A 7 -13.42 1.28 -7.75
C ASN A 7 -13.75 1.48 -6.26
N ILE A 8 -13.44 2.64 -5.65
CA ILE A 8 -13.80 2.90 -4.23
C ILE A 8 -14.81 4.04 -4.16
N LYS A 9 -16.06 3.71 -3.82
CA LYS A 9 -17.10 4.68 -3.49
C LYS A 9 -17.31 4.66 -1.98
N VAL A 10 -17.20 5.82 -1.34
CA VAL A 10 -17.45 5.93 0.10
C VAL A 10 -18.74 6.67 0.39
N ASN A 11 -19.40 6.25 1.46
CA ASN A 11 -20.56 6.93 1.99
C ASN A 11 -20.09 8.02 2.97
N ILE A 12 -20.09 9.27 2.50
CA ILE A 12 -19.79 10.43 3.33
C ILE A 12 -21.10 11.13 3.62
N ARG A 13 -21.60 11.01 4.86
CA ARG A 13 -22.83 11.66 5.33
C ARG A 13 -24.08 11.32 4.49
N GLY A 14 -24.21 10.06 4.07
CA GLY A 14 -25.35 9.58 3.28
C GLY A 14 -25.19 9.72 1.76
N ILE A 15 -24.09 10.33 1.29
CA ILE A 15 -23.83 10.50 -0.14
C ILE A 15 -22.71 9.54 -0.55
N THR A 16 -23.05 8.59 -1.43
CA THR A 16 -22.08 7.68 -2.06
C THR A 16 -21.35 8.42 -3.18
N LYS A 17 -20.07 8.75 -2.95
CA LYS A 17 -19.22 9.43 -3.94
C LYS A 17 -17.81 8.88 -3.95
N TYR A 18 -17.06 9.17 -5.00
CA TYR A 18 -15.61 8.92 -5.03
C TYR A 18 -14.93 9.91 -4.07
N PRO A 19 -14.11 9.42 -3.12
CA PRO A 19 -13.45 10.30 -2.18
C PRO A 19 -12.36 11.09 -2.88
N THR A 20 -12.46 12.42 -2.83
CA THR A 20 -11.37 13.30 -3.26
C THR A 20 -10.24 13.30 -2.23
N GLU A 21 -9.05 13.78 -2.61
CA GLU A 21 -7.95 14.00 -1.66
C GLU A 21 -8.37 14.88 -0.48
N ASN A 22 -9.18 15.92 -0.73
CA ASN A 22 -9.75 16.77 0.31
C ASN A 22 -10.74 16.03 1.22
N ASP A 23 -11.50 15.06 0.70
CA ASP A 23 -12.38 14.22 1.53
C ASP A 23 -11.56 13.34 2.48
N LEU A 24 -10.46 12.76 1.98
CA LEU A 24 -9.52 11.98 2.79
C LEU A 24 -8.88 12.84 3.88
N LEU A 25 -8.35 14.02 3.52
CA LEU A 25 -7.73 14.94 4.48
C LEU A 25 -8.69 15.38 5.58
N ARG A 26 -9.92 15.77 5.22
CA ARG A 26 -10.95 16.16 6.20
C ARG A 26 -11.38 14.99 7.08
N TYR A 27 -11.50 13.79 6.51
CA TYR A 27 -11.81 12.59 7.27
C TYR A 27 -10.72 12.31 8.30
N SER A 28 -9.46 12.25 7.85
CA SER A 28 -8.30 12.05 8.72
C SER A 28 -8.25 13.11 9.82
N TYR A 29 -8.52 14.37 9.51
CA TYR A 29 -8.54 15.46 10.49
C TYR A 29 -9.61 15.28 11.56
N HIS A 30 -10.87 15.15 11.15
CA HIS A 30 -11.99 15.17 12.10
C HIS A 30 -12.27 13.82 12.76
N ARG A 31 -11.85 12.70 12.17
CA ARG A 31 -12.14 11.35 12.67
C ARG A 31 -10.92 10.62 13.21
N LEU A 32 -9.74 10.82 12.62
CA LEU A 32 -8.51 10.13 13.01
C LEU A 32 -7.55 11.02 13.81
N GLY A 33 -7.90 12.28 14.04
CA GLY A 33 -7.05 13.23 14.78
C GLY A 33 -5.78 13.62 14.02
N TYR A 34 -5.78 13.53 12.69
CA TYR A 34 -4.67 14.00 11.87
C TYR A 34 -4.65 15.52 11.77
N HIS A 35 -3.65 16.14 12.36
CA HIS A 35 -3.46 17.58 12.33
C HIS A 35 -2.23 17.90 11.48
N PRO A 36 -2.38 18.30 10.19
CA PRO A 36 -1.25 18.64 9.33
C PRO A 36 -0.36 19.72 9.95
N GLU A 37 -0.94 20.63 10.74
CA GLU A 37 -0.24 21.65 11.52
C GLU A 37 0.74 21.11 12.58
N ASN A 38 0.54 19.87 13.04
CA ASN A 38 1.38 19.26 14.07
C ASN A 38 2.60 18.54 13.48
N ASN A 39 2.77 18.52 12.15
CA ASN A 39 3.85 17.80 11.45
C ASN A 39 3.99 16.32 11.84
N ARG A 40 2.97 15.74 12.46
CA ARG A 40 2.89 14.32 12.81
C ARG A 40 2.02 13.68 11.73
N GLY A 41 2.64 12.94 10.82
CA GLY A 41 1.93 12.14 9.83
C GLY A 41 0.96 11.14 10.48
N LEU A 42 0.13 10.50 9.67
CA LEU A 42 -0.73 9.42 10.15
C LEU A 42 0.10 8.22 10.61
N GLN A 43 -0.29 7.61 11.73
CA GLN A 43 0.26 6.31 12.13
C GLN A 43 -0.29 5.21 11.22
N LEU A 44 0.47 4.13 11.01
CA LEU A 44 0.10 3.04 10.12
C LEU A 44 -1.25 2.42 10.54
N GLU A 45 -1.49 2.29 11.84
CA GLU A 45 -2.73 1.77 12.41
C GLU A 45 -3.95 2.64 12.02
N MET A 46 -3.77 3.96 11.97
CA MET A 46 -4.82 4.90 11.53
C MET A 46 -5.10 4.80 10.03
N ILE A 47 -4.07 4.47 9.22
CA ILE A 47 -4.25 4.19 7.79
C ILE A 47 -5.06 2.90 7.61
N GLY A 48 -4.83 1.89 8.46
CA GLY A 48 -5.64 0.66 8.46
C GLY A 48 -7.12 0.94 8.71
N ILE A 49 -7.43 1.77 9.71
CA ILE A 49 -8.81 2.22 10.00
C ILE A 49 -9.40 2.96 8.80
N LEU A 50 -8.63 3.90 8.21
CA LEU A 50 -9.04 4.63 7.02
C LEU A 50 -9.39 3.67 5.87
N LEU A 51 -8.59 2.64 5.62
CA LEU A 51 -8.86 1.69 4.55
C LEU A 51 -10.14 0.88 4.82
N GLN A 52 -10.35 0.42 6.05
CA GLN A 52 -11.56 -0.31 6.44
C GLN A 52 -12.82 0.55 6.33
N ASP A 53 -12.78 1.80 6.79
CA ASP A 53 -13.90 2.75 6.66
C ASP A 53 -14.27 3.04 5.20
N PHE A 54 -13.28 2.88 4.31
CA PHE A 54 -13.45 3.07 2.87
C PHE A 54 -13.83 1.77 2.15
N GLY A 55 -14.09 0.70 2.90
CA GLY A 55 -14.49 -0.59 2.36
C GLY A 55 -13.37 -1.31 1.61
N VAL A 56 -12.11 -0.98 1.90
CA VAL A 56 -10.93 -1.69 1.39
C VAL A 56 -10.57 -2.79 2.39
N PRO A 57 -10.81 -4.08 2.07
CA PRO A 57 -10.52 -5.16 3.00
C PRO A 57 -9.01 -5.31 3.21
N SER A 58 -8.55 -5.04 4.43
CA SER A 58 -7.15 -5.12 4.80
C SER A 58 -6.97 -5.61 6.23
N GLN A 59 -5.88 -6.33 6.45
CA GLN A 59 -5.37 -6.70 7.77
C GLN A 59 -4.13 -5.85 8.09
N TRP A 60 -3.95 -5.50 9.36
CA TRP A 60 -2.69 -4.96 9.85
C TRP A 60 -2.13 -5.92 10.89
N ASP A 61 -0.84 -6.19 10.84
CA ASP A 61 -0.13 -6.96 11.87
C ASP A 61 1.37 -6.61 11.87
N SER A 62 2.12 -7.17 12.82
CA SER A 62 3.53 -6.92 13.11
C SER A 62 4.33 -8.23 13.16
N GLY A 63 5.66 -8.13 13.19
CA GLY A 63 6.53 -9.31 13.33
C GLY A 63 6.70 -10.14 12.06
N HIS A 64 6.33 -9.60 10.89
CA HIS A 64 6.48 -10.27 9.60
C HIS A 64 7.94 -10.36 9.15
N THR A 65 8.17 -11.31 8.25
CA THR A 65 9.47 -11.59 7.63
C THR A 65 9.52 -11.11 6.18
N MET A 66 10.72 -11.04 5.60
CA MET A 66 10.88 -10.78 4.16
C MET A 66 10.19 -11.85 3.30
N LYS A 67 10.04 -13.09 3.81
CA LYS A 67 9.34 -14.16 3.09
C LYS A 67 7.84 -13.89 3.03
N ASP A 68 7.24 -13.41 4.11
CA ASP A 68 5.83 -13.04 4.13
C ASP A 68 5.56 -11.90 3.14
N LEU A 69 6.43 -10.88 3.13
CA LEU A 69 6.32 -9.77 2.18
C LEU A 69 6.45 -10.22 0.72
N ALA A 70 7.40 -11.12 0.42
CA ALA A 70 7.53 -11.70 -0.91
C ALA A 70 6.29 -12.50 -1.31
N GLN A 71 5.77 -13.33 -0.41
CA GLN A 71 4.57 -14.12 -0.64
C GLN A 71 3.35 -13.23 -0.97
N TRP A 72 3.13 -12.15 -0.23
CA TRP A 72 2.00 -11.25 -0.51
C TRP A 72 2.07 -10.61 -1.89
N ILE A 73 3.28 -10.24 -2.33
CA ILE A 73 3.49 -9.66 -3.66
C ILE A 73 3.23 -10.72 -4.75
N GLU A 74 3.67 -11.97 -4.54
CA GLU A 74 3.37 -13.08 -5.45
C GLU A 74 1.88 -13.42 -5.51
N GLU A 75 1.16 -13.23 -4.40
CA GLU A 75 -0.29 -13.36 -4.31
C GLU A 75 -1.04 -12.13 -4.85
N GLU A 76 -0.35 -11.17 -5.47
CA GLU A 76 -0.92 -9.91 -5.99
C GLU A 76 -1.67 -9.08 -4.93
N LYS A 77 -1.23 -9.16 -3.67
CA LYS A 77 -1.78 -8.35 -2.58
C LYS A 77 -1.11 -6.98 -2.54
N SER A 78 -1.92 -5.96 -2.26
CA SER A 78 -1.42 -4.62 -1.99
C SER A 78 -0.82 -4.55 -0.60
N CYS A 79 0.43 -4.10 -0.51
CA CYS A 79 1.19 -4.04 0.74
C CYS A 79 1.67 -2.61 1.00
N LEU A 80 1.31 -2.06 2.16
CA LEU A 80 1.89 -0.86 2.74
C LEU A 80 2.73 -1.26 3.95
N ILE A 81 3.95 -0.75 4.03
CA ILE A 81 4.82 -0.99 5.19
C ILE A 81 5.26 0.33 5.81
N GLY A 82 5.44 0.33 7.13
CA GLY A 82 6.08 1.42 7.86
C GLY A 82 7.54 1.10 8.10
N VAL A 83 8.44 2.06 7.86
CA VAL A 83 9.86 1.93 8.17
C VAL A 83 10.33 3.07 9.06
N CYS A 84 11.46 2.85 9.73
CA CYS A 84 12.14 3.92 10.47
C CYS A 84 12.88 4.84 9.49
N SER A 85 12.56 6.14 9.46
CA SER A 85 13.14 7.10 8.50
C SER A 85 14.66 7.21 8.59
N LYS A 86 15.23 7.03 9.79
CA LYS A 86 16.68 7.08 10.03
C LYS A 86 17.40 5.96 9.26
N ASP A 87 16.80 4.78 9.23
CA ASP A 87 17.35 3.60 8.57
C ASP A 87 17.00 3.60 7.07
N TRP A 88 16.00 4.40 6.66
CA TRP A 88 15.51 4.50 5.30
C TRP A 88 16.18 5.59 4.44
N HIS A 89 16.35 6.80 4.99
CA HIS A 89 16.80 7.98 4.24
C HIS A 89 18.12 8.55 4.73
N ARG A 90 18.30 8.70 6.05
CA ARG A 90 19.45 9.42 6.63
C ARG A 90 19.78 8.91 8.04
N PRO A 91 20.94 8.25 8.23
CA PRO A 91 21.36 7.79 9.56
C PRO A 91 21.63 8.95 10.54
N ASP A 92 21.79 10.19 10.04
CA ASP A 92 22.28 11.33 10.82
C ASP A 92 21.18 12.24 11.40
N THR A 93 19.91 11.86 11.29
CA THR A 93 18.80 12.60 11.94
C THR A 93 18.33 11.84 13.18
N ASP A 94 18.49 12.45 14.36
CA ASP A 94 18.04 11.91 15.66
C ASP A 94 16.51 11.68 15.75
N HIS A 95 15.75 12.11 14.74
CA HIS A 95 14.32 11.91 14.66
C HIS A 95 13.98 10.71 13.79
N ALA A 96 13.67 9.60 14.47
CA ALA A 96 13.01 8.43 13.90
C ALA A 96 11.54 8.76 13.58
N ALA A 97 11.30 9.51 12.51
CA ALA A 97 9.96 9.62 11.94
C ALA A 97 9.60 8.28 11.28
N ARG A 98 8.32 7.89 11.35
CA ARG A 98 7.86 6.75 10.55
C ARG A 98 7.64 7.20 9.12
N HIS A 99 8.11 6.39 8.19
CA HIS A 99 7.89 6.59 6.76
C HIS A 99 7.09 5.43 6.21
N ILE A 100 6.06 5.70 5.42
CA ILE A 100 5.12 4.68 4.94
C ILE A 100 5.10 4.72 3.41
N PHE A 101 5.22 3.55 2.79
CA PHE A 101 5.18 3.41 1.33
C PHE A 101 4.66 2.04 0.91
N SER A 102 4.40 1.88 -0.39
CA SER A 102 3.95 0.60 -0.95
C SER A 102 5.12 -0.25 -1.44
N VAL A 103 5.05 -1.56 -1.21
CA VAL A 103 5.95 -2.54 -1.83
C VAL A 103 5.22 -3.16 -3.02
N THR A 104 5.85 -3.10 -4.19
CA THR A 104 5.19 -3.35 -5.49
C THR A 104 5.76 -4.53 -6.25
N ALA A 105 6.99 -4.96 -5.97
CA ALA A 105 7.57 -6.16 -6.58
C ALA A 105 8.62 -6.78 -5.65
N VAL A 106 8.82 -8.09 -5.78
CA VAL A 106 9.94 -8.83 -5.21
C VAL A 106 10.94 -9.15 -6.33
N VAL A 107 12.22 -9.00 -6.04
CA VAL A 107 13.33 -9.29 -6.96
C VAL A 107 14.08 -10.51 -6.43
N TYR A 108 14.23 -11.53 -7.27
CA TYR A 108 14.97 -12.74 -6.92
C TYR A 108 16.33 -12.76 -7.62
N ASN A 109 17.36 -13.22 -6.89
CA ASN A 109 18.61 -13.63 -7.51
C ASN A 109 18.42 -15.04 -8.07
N LEU A 110 18.33 -15.14 -9.40
CA LEU A 110 18.21 -16.41 -10.10
C LEU A 110 19.60 -16.90 -10.49
N SER A 111 20.17 -17.79 -9.69
CA SER A 111 21.32 -18.58 -10.15
C SER A 111 20.80 -19.70 -11.04
N GLN A 112 21.17 -19.67 -12.33
CA GLN A 112 20.82 -20.72 -13.30
C GLN A 112 21.28 -22.13 -12.85
N ARG A 113 22.26 -22.22 -11.94
CA ARG A 113 22.86 -23.49 -11.52
C ARG A 113 22.21 -24.12 -10.28
N SER A 114 21.61 -23.34 -9.39
CA SER A 114 21.16 -23.86 -8.09
C SER A 114 19.64 -23.98 -7.94
N GLN A 115 18.84 -23.51 -8.91
CA GLN A 115 17.38 -23.33 -8.78
C GLN A 115 16.96 -22.55 -7.51
N SER A 116 17.91 -21.91 -6.82
CA SER A 116 17.63 -21.18 -5.58
C SER A 116 16.96 -19.87 -5.92
N LYS A 117 15.72 -19.69 -5.44
CA LYS A 117 15.04 -18.39 -5.44
C LYS A 117 15.39 -17.66 -4.15
N THR A 118 16.57 -17.04 -4.12
CA THR A 118 16.94 -16.17 -2.99
C THR A 118 16.41 -14.77 -3.25
N ILE A 119 15.73 -14.17 -2.28
CA ILE A 119 15.25 -12.78 -2.39
C ILE A 119 16.47 -11.86 -2.47
N ALA A 120 16.62 -11.16 -3.58
CA ALA A 120 17.65 -10.14 -3.76
C ALA A 120 17.19 -8.81 -3.15
N GLY A 121 15.90 -8.48 -3.28
CA GLY A 121 15.33 -7.26 -2.75
C GLY A 121 13.90 -7.01 -3.22
N PHE A 122 13.47 -5.76 -3.14
CA PHE A 122 12.10 -5.34 -3.44
C PHE A 122 12.09 -4.03 -4.24
N ILE A 123 11.01 -3.81 -5.00
CA ILE A 123 10.70 -2.53 -5.64
C ILE A 123 9.61 -1.83 -4.84
N VAL A 124 9.87 -0.60 -4.39
CA VAL A 124 8.96 0.18 -3.54
C VAL A 124 8.49 1.45 -4.23
N ALA A 125 7.21 1.79 -4.10
CA ALA A 125 6.66 3.06 -4.53
C ALA A 125 6.68 4.06 -3.37
N ASP A 126 7.78 4.81 -3.25
CA ASP A 126 8.00 5.85 -2.24
C ASP A 126 7.65 7.23 -2.81
N THR A 127 6.60 7.86 -2.26
CA THR A 127 6.08 9.14 -2.74
C THR A 127 6.82 10.36 -2.18
N SER A 128 7.81 10.18 -1.29
CA SER A 128 8.59 11.29 -0.71
C SER A 128 9.71 11.79 -1.62
N LYS A 129 10.06 11.03 -2.66
CA LYS A 129 11.16 11.34 -3.57
C LYS A 129 10.63 12.08 -4.80
N GLU A 130 11.33 13.15 -5.19
CA GLU A 130 11.04 13.95 -6.38
C GLU A 130 11.07 13.15 -7.70
N ASP A 131 11.58 11.92 -7.69
CA ASP A 131 11.73 11.04 -8.86
C ASP A 131 10.50 10.15 -9.17
N TRP A 132 9.34 10.36 -8.54
CA TRP A 132 8.06 9.77 -8.96
C TRP A 132 8.03 8.25 -9.22
N GLY A 133 8.92 7.44 -8.65
CA GLY A 133 9.04 6.10 -9.22
C GLY A 133 9.89 5.13 -8.43
N LYS A 134 9.23 4.08 -7.96
CA LYS A 134 9.74 2.71 -7.90
C LYS A 134 11.25 2.58 -7.65
N LEU A 135 11.63 2.48 -6.38
CA LEU A 135 13.02 2.31 -5.96
C LEU A 135 13.30 0.84 -5.69
N PHE A 136 14.43 0.33 -6.20
CA PHE A 136 14.96 -0.96 -5.74
C PHE A 136 15.65 -0.81 -4.37
N ARG A 137 15.39 -1.76 -3.48
CA ARG A 137 16.08 -1.92 -2.20
C ARG A 137 16.47 -3.36 -2.00
N ASP A 138 17.71 -3.59 -1.64
CA ASP A 138 18.16 -4.92 -1.26
C ASP A 138 17.47 -5.38 0.04
N THR A 139 17.50 -6.69 0.25
CA THR A 139 16.83 -7.34 1.38
C THR A 139 17.40 -6.89 2.73
N GLU A 140 18.71 -6.66 2.84
CA GLU A 140 19.36 -6.29 4.10
C GLU A 140 18.93 -4.90 4.55
N HIS A 141 18.96 -3.93 3.62
CA HIS A 141 18.54 -2.57 3.88
C HIS A 141 17.07 -2.53 4.28
N LEU A 142 16.19 -3.19 3.53
CA LEU A 142 14.77 -3.21 3.86
C LEU A 142 14.49 -3.90 5.18
N GLN A 143 15.16 -5.02 5.48
CA GLN A 143 15.03 -5.73 6.75
C GLN A 143 15.45 -4.88 7.94
N LYS A 144 16.53 -4.10 7.81
CA LYS A 144 16.96 -3.16 8.85
C LYS A 144 15.91 -2.07 9.08
N ALA A 145 15.44 -1.42 8.01
CA ALA A 145 14.53 -0.28 8.10
C ALA A 145 13.11 -0.67 8.54
N TRP A 146 12.58 -1.79 8.01
CA TRP A 146 11.25 -2.31 8.32
C TRP A 146 11.24 -3.05 9.66
N GLY A 147 12.26 -3.87 9.93
CA GLY A 147 12.43 -4.57 11.21
C GLY A 147 12.61 -3.60 12.38
N GLY A 148 13.30 -2.47 12.17
CA GLY A 148 13.43 -1.40 13.15
C GLY A 148 12.11 -0.75 13.57
N ASP A 149 11.05 -0.88 12.76
CA ASP A 149 9.68 -0.43 13.08
C ASP A 149 8.77 -1.59 13.53
N GLY A 150 9.32 -2.78 13.79
CA GLY A 150 8.59 -3.97 14.23
C GLY A 150 7.97 -4.79 13.11
N SER A 151 8.46 -4.64 11.88
CA SER A 151 7.97 -5.36 10.69
C SER A 151 6.45 -5.23 10.50
N ARG A 152 5.91 -4.02 10.68
CA ARG A 152 4.48 -3.74 10.56
C ARG A 152 4.05 -3.53 9.12
N ALA A 153 2.94 -4.15 8.74
CA ALA A 153 2.37 -4.01 7.40
C ALA A 153 0.85 -3.87 7.46
N ILE A 154 0.30 -3.16 6.47
CA ILE A 154 -1.10 -3.29 6.07
C ILE A 154 -1.11 -4.05 4.76
N VAL A 155 -1.85 -5.16 4.73
CA VAL A 155 -1.94 -6.05 3.58
C VAL A 155 -3.39 -6.21 3.21
N SER A 156 -3.69 -6.13 1.92
CA SER A 156 -5.04 -6.42 1.45
C SER A 156 -5.41 -7.88 1.67
N THR A 157 -6.64 -8.16 2.11
CA THR A 157 -7.12 -9.54 2.27
C THR A 157 -7.46 -10.18 0.92
N TRP A 158 -7.59 -9.37 -0.13
CA TRP A 158 -7.84 -9.80 -1.51
C TRP A 158 -6.67 -9.43 -2.43
N SER A 159 -6.55 -10.16 -3.53
CA SER A 159 -5.64 -9.85 -4.63
C SER A 159 -6.22 -8.72 -5.49
N TYR A 160 -5.37 -7.80 -5.93
CA TYR A 160 -5.76 -6.69 -6.79
C TYR A 160 -4.95 -6.73 -8.08
N SER A 161 -5.63 -6.72 -9.21
CA SER A 161 -4.95 -6.55 -10.50
C SER A 161 -4.36 -5.13 -10.59
N SER A 162 -3.36 -4.95 -11.47
CA SER A 162 -2.71 -3.66 -11.73
C SER A 162 -3.65 -2.53 -12.23
N GLY A 163 -4.94 -2.82 -12.42
CA GLY A 163 -6.01 -1.84 -12.70
C GLY A 163 -6.95 -1.56 -11.52
N GLY A 164 -6.63 -2.05 -10.31
CA GLY A 164 -7.46 -1.87 -9.11
C GLY A 164 -8.74 -2.71 -9.12
N GLN A 165 -8.84 -3.74 -9.97
CA GLN A 165 -9.94 -4.69 -9.90
C GLN A 165 -9.64 -5.75 -8.84
N VAL A 166 -10.61 -5.97 -7.95
CA VAL A 166 -10.58 -7.07 -6.99
C VAL A 166 -10.66 -8.39 -7.76
N ILE A 167 -9.72 -9.30 -7.49
CA ILE A 167 -9.80 -10.69 -7.95
C ILE A 167 -10.31 -11.50 -6.75
N GLU A 168 -11.59 -11.88 -6.74
CA GLU A 168 -12.13 -12.77 -5.69
C GLU A 168 -11.58 -14.19 -5.86
N PRO A 169 -11.16 -14.87 -4.77
CA PRO A 169 -10.73 -16.26 -4.85
C PRO A 169 -11.85 -17.17 -5.36
N GLY A 170 -11.61 -17.91 -6.45
CA GLY A 170 -12.52 -18.94 -6.96
C GLY A 170 -13.61 -18.46 -7.93
N LYS A 171 -13.64 -17.19 -8.31
CA LYS A 171 -14.48 -16.69 -9.41
C LYS A 171 -13.58 -16.14 -10.51
N GLY A 172 -13.65 -16.75 -11.70
CA GLY A 172 -13.00 -16.19 -12.89
C GLY A 172 -13.41 -14.74 -13.12
N LEU A 173 -12.58 -14.00 -13.87
CA LEU A 173 -12.81 -12.62 -14.29
C LEU A 173 -14.30 -12.38 -14.57
N TRP A 174 -14.99 -11.62 -13.72
CA TRP A 174 -16.35 -11.22 -14.02
C TRP A 174 -16.29 -10.29 -15.24
N PRO A 175 -16.91 -10.63 -16.38
CA PRO A 175 -17.15 -9.63 -17.40
C PRO A 175 -18.13 -8.64 -16.79
N LEU A 176 -17.71 -7.38 -16.64
CA LEU A 176 -18.64 -6.30 -16.35
C LEU A 176 -19.72 -6.32 -17.43
N ALA A 177 -20.94 -6.61 -17.01
CA ALA A 177 -22.09 -6.69 -17.88
C ALA A 177 -22.25 -5.40 -18.68
N VAL A 178 -22.13 -5.57 -20.00
CA VAL A 178 -23.00 -5.04 -21.05
C VAL A 178 -23.44 -3.58 -20.91
N SER A 179 -22.86 -2.75 -21.79
CA SER A 179 -23.43 -1.55 -22.40
C SER A 179 -24.93 -1.33 -22.16
N ARG A 180 -25.29 -0.20 -21.56
CA ARG A 180 -26.65 0.34 -21.77
C ARG A 180 -26.76 0.79 -23.23
N PRO A 181 -27.88 0.51 -23.92
CA PRO A 181 -28.14 1.11 -25.22
C PRO A 181 -28.27 2.62 -25.04
N VAL A 182 -27.72 3.35 -26.00
CA VAL A 182 -27.99 4.77 -26.17
C VAL A 182 -29.46 4.87 -26.58
N ASP A 183 -30.29 5.43 -25.70
CA ASP A 183 -31.63 5.84 -26.08
C ASP A 183 -31.49 6.93 -27.16
N ALA A 184 -31.90 6.58 -28.37
CA ALA A 184 -32.14 7.54 -29.44
C ALA A 184 -33.55 8.09 -29.27
N THR A 185 -33.66 9.40 -29.05
CA THR A 185 -34.83 10.21 -29.37
C THR A 185 -34.39 11.36 -30.24
#